data_AF-A0A6J8DCN9-F1
#
_entry.id   AF-A0A6J8DCN9-F1
#
_cell.length_a   1.000
_cell.length_b   1.000
_cell.length_c   1.000
_cell.angle_alpha   90.00
_cell.angle_beta   90.00
_cell.angle_gamma   90.00
#
_symmetry.space_group_name_H-M   'P 1'
#
loop_
_entity.id
_entity.type
_entity.pdbx_description
1 polymer ?
#
loop_
_entity_poly.entity_id
_entity_poly.type
_entity_poly.pdbx_seq_one_letter_code
_entity_poly.pdbx_strand_id
1 'polypeptide(L)'
;MDRKQKMCTEFENDILSNKEQKTVEELTDFDGVTDSDRDFLRYLQQSRFNSVLNSEVTKKLLTVNTNSREKIDLLLQDNIPQFIENGDRILRELELLGIAVSCLQTFVQNNWLGPINTTDTYEWLSSNIKEKRKDHTFRTSIETDLYVDGEEIYSRCIGIEYLYIARIILLEHRECIRSLQTWSWWLMRCLAIHQCILDDKSPTIKATCIQLMDELSKTEPLLTDDSNRDLIIQFNLEAGYLSGMVL
;
A
#
# COMPACT_ATOMS: atom_id res chain seq x y z
N MET A 1 -15.84 -10.80 17.02
CA MET A 1 -14.88 -9.79 16.56
C MET A 1 -14.71 -8.77 17.68
N ASP A 2 -13.48 -8.46 18.08
CA ASP A 2 -13.19 -7.41 19.07
C ASP A 2 -13.62 -6.03 18.52
N ARG A 3 -13.98 -5.09 19.38
CA ARG A 3 -14.50 -3.76 18.99
C ARG A 3 -13.49 -3.00 18.11
N LYS A 4 -12.21 -3.06 18.46
CA LYS A 4 -11.11 -2.45 17.68
C LYS A 4 -11.02 -3.04 16.26
N GLN A 5 -11.12 -4.37 16.14
CA GLN A 5 -11.10 -5.05 14.85
C GLN A 5 -12.30 -4.67 13.98
N LYS A 6 -13.50 -4.53 14.57
CA LYS A 6 -14.71 -4.10 13.83
C LYS A 6 -14.54 -2.71 13.24
N MET A 7 -14.08 -1.76 14.04
CA MET A 7 -13.85 -0.38 13.60
C MET A 7 -12.75 -0.29 12.55
N CYS A 8 -11.68 -1.09 12.71
CA CYS A 8 -10.63 -1.19 11.70
C CYS A 8 -11.20 -1.70 10.37
N THR A 9 -11.99 -2.77 10.38
CA THR A 9 -12.65 -3.29 9.17
C THR A 9 -13.57 -2.27 8.51
N GLU A 10 -14.37 -1.52 9.27
CA GLU A 10 -15.23 -0.46 8.72
C GLU A 10 -14.39 0.62 8.02
N PHE A 11 -13.30 1.05 8.66
CA PHE A 11 -12.37 2.02 8.11
C PHE A 11 -11.63 1.51 6.86
N GLU A 12 -11.19 0.25 6.85
CA GLU A 12 -10.60 -0.40 5.68
C GLU A 12 -11.56 -0.38 4.48
N ASN A 13 -12.84 -0.70 4.72
CA ASN A 13 -13.88 -0.72 3.70
C ASN A 13 -14.16 0.68 3.14
N ASP A 14 -14.12 1.71 3.98
CA ASP A 14 -14.25 3.10 3.56
C ASP A 14 -13.09 3.50 2.62
N ILE A 15 -11.85 3.16 3.00
CA ILE A 15 -10.65 3.41 2.15
C ILE A 15 -10.77 2.66 0.83
N LEU A 16 -11.24 1.40 0.86
CA LEU A 16 -11.35 0.55 -0.31
C LEU A 16 -12.39 1.06 -1.32
N SER A 17 -13.51 1.59 -0.81
CA SER A 17 -14.64 2.12 -1.59
C SER A 17 -14.55 3.61 -1.92
N ASN A 18 -13.55 4.32 -1.40
CA ASN A 18 -13.40 5.78 -1.50
C ASN A 18 -14.66 6.56 -1.04
N LYS A 19 -15.40 6.03 -0.06
CA LYS A 19 -16.59 6.70 0.48
C LYS A 19 -16.19 7.70 1.57
N GLU A 20 -16.63 8.95 1.45
CA GLU A 20 -16.49 9.95 2.52
C GLU A 20 -17.51 9.66 3.65
N GLN A 21 -17.08 9.05 4.75
CA GLN A 21 -17.94 8.87 5.96
C GLN A 21 -17.22 9.24 7.27
N LYS A 22 -17.86 9.05 8.43
CA LYS A 22 -17.65 9.74 9.73
C LYS A 22 -16.64 9.08 10.69
N THR A 23 -15.66 8.34 10.19
CA THR A 23 -15.04 7.26 10.99
C THR A 23 -13.88 7.67 11.92
N VAL A 24 -13.15 8.79 11.67
CA VAL A 24 -11.99 9.18 12.51
C VAL A 24 -12.33 9.40 13.99
N GLU A 25 -13.52 9.94 14.31
CA GLU A 25 -13.89 10.28 15.69
C GLU A 25 -14.03 9.02 16.57
N GLU A 26 -14.31 7.87 15.96
CA GLU A 26 -14.48 6.61 16.67
C GLU A 26 -13.15 5.87 16.92
N LEU A 27 -12.11 6.10 16.10
CA LEU A 27 -10.77 5.45 16.22
C LEU A 27 -9.95 5.91 17.45
N THR A 28 -10.58 6.58 18.42
CA THR A 28 -9.96 7.06 19.66
C THR A 28 -9.76 5.97 20.72
N ASP A 29 -10.28 4.76 20.46
CA ASP A 29 -10.25 3.62 21.38
C ASP A 29 -8.97 2.76 21.31
N PHE A 30 -8.00 3.06 20.43
CA PHE A 30 -6.70 2.37 20.47
C PHE A 30 -5.84 2.89 21.63
N ASP A 31 -5.05 1.99 22.23
CA ASP A 31 -4.22 2.36 23.38
C ASP A 31 -3.02 3.19 22.90
N GLY A 32 -2.76 4.33 23.58
CA GLY A 32 -1.59 5.16 23.29
C GLY A 32 -1.65 5.94 21.98
N VAL A 33 -2.83 6.15 21.39
CA VAL A 33 -3.02 6.95 20.17
C VAL A 33 -2.49 8.37 20.37
N THR A 34 -1.52 8.74 19.54
CA THR A 34 -0.96 10.08 19.49
C THR A 34 -1.76 10.98 18.54
N ASP A 35 -1.57 12.30 18.64
CA ASP A 35 -2.12 13.25 17.66
C ASP A 35 -1.63 12.94 16.24
N SER A 36 -0.39 12.45 16.10
CA SER A 36 0.16 12.07 14.80
C SER A 36 -0.56 10.88 14.16
N ASP A 37 -1.03 9.91 14.95
CA ASP A 37 -1.77 8.77 14.44
C ASP A 37 -3.18 9.20 14.00
N ARG A 38 -3.83 10.11 14.75
CA ARG A 38 -5.14 10.68 14.38
C ARG A 38 -5.06 11.48 13.09
N ASP A 39 -4.02 12.29 12.94
CA ASP A 39 -3.78 13.06 11.72
C ASP A 39 -3.54 12.15 10.52
N PHE A 40 -2.75 11.09 10.69
CA PHE A 40 -2.52 10.08 9.66
C PHE A 40 -3.85 9.46 9.18
N LEU A 41 -4.65 8.94 10.11
CA LEU A 41 -5.93 8.28 9.78
C LEU A 41 -6.90 9.24 9.10
N ARG A 42 -6.94 10.50 9.55
CA ARG A 42 -7.75 11.55 8.92
C ARG A 42 -7.30 11.84 7.51
N TYR A 43 -6.00 11.96 7.26
CA TYR A 43 -5.49 12.17 5.90
C TYR A 43 -5.82 10.99 4.98
N LEU A 44 -5.70 9.77 5.48
CA LEU A 44 -6.01 8.57 4.73
C LEU A 44 -7.49 8.50 4.35
N GLN A 45 -8.38 8.77 5.31
CA GLN A 45 -9.83 8.81 5.08
C GLN A 45 -10.26 9.90 4.09
N GLN A 46 -9.58 11.05 4.11
CA GLN A 46 -9.80 12.14 3.17
C GLN A 46 -9.13 11.90 1.81
N SER A 47 -8.54 10.72 1.57
CA SER A 47 -7.76 10.40 0.37
C SER A 47 -6.63 11.40 0.09
N ARG A 48 -6.10 12.04 1.14
CA ARG A 48 -5.00 13.00 1.07
C ARG A 48 -3.66 12.26 1.11
N PHE A 49 -3.39 11.43 0.12
CA PHE A 49 -2.24 10.52 0.10
C PHE A 49 -0.89 11.24 0.26
N ASN A 50 -0.71 12.43 -0.34
CA ASN A 50 0.51 13.21 -0.13
C ASN A 50 0.67 13.65 1.35
N SER A 51 -0.43 13.95 2.05
CA SER A 51 -0.38 14.29 3.48
C SER A 51 -0.10 13.05 4.35
N VAL A 52 -0.61 11.87 3.95
CA VAL A 52 -0.24 10.59 4.58
C VAL A 52 1.26 10.32 4.44
N LEU A 53 1.81 10.44 3.24
CA LEU A 53 3.23 10.17 2.99
C LEU A 53 4.15 11.15 3.74
N ASN A 54 3.73 12.39 3.95
CA ASN A 54 4.49 13.40 4.69
C ASN A 54 4.23 13.41 6.21
N SER A 55 3.39 12.50 6.72
CA SER A 55 3.09 12.39 8.14
C SER A 55 4.28 11.91 8.97
N GLU A 56 4.24 12.18 10.27
CA GLU A 56 5.25 11.67 11.21
C GLU A 56 5.23 10.14 11.32
N VAL A 57 4.07 9.50 11.13
CA VAL A 57 3.94 8.03 11.12
C VAL A 57 4.74 7.44 9.95
N THR A 58 4.56 7.98 8.75
CA THR A 58 5.32 7.53 7.57
C THR A 58 6.81 7.79 7.74
N LYS A 59 7.19 8.94 8.29
CA LYS A 59 8.60 9.25 8.58
C LYS A 59 9.20 8.25 9.56
N LYS A 60 8.50 7.88 10.64
CA LYS A 60 8.99 6.85 11.59
C LYS A 60 9.32 5.53 10.88
N LEU A 61 8.51 5.13 9.89
CA LEU A 61 8.76 3.91 9.12
C LEU A 61 9.90 4.06 8.10
N LEU A 62 9.98 5.19 7.41
CA LEU A 62 10.83 5.34 6.21
C LEU A 62 12.08 6.21 6.41
N THR A 63 12.29 6.80 7.59
CA THR A 63 13.48 7.58 7.93
C THR A 63 14.39 6.93 8.97
N VAL A 64 13.86 6.08 9.85
CA VAL A 64 14.67 5.40 10.88
C VAL A 64 15.65 4.48 10.18
N ASN A 65 16.95 4.76 10.25
CA ASN A 65 17.94 3.95 9.56
C ASN A 65 19.13 3.70 10.48
N THR A 66 18.93 2.78 11.43
CA THR A 66 19.97 2.42 12.42
C THR A 66 21.21 1.84 11.76
N ASN A 67 21.08 1.26 10.56
CA ASN A 67 22.12 0.53 9.86
C ASN A 67 22.68 1.26 8.61
N SER A 68 22.34 2.53 8.40
CA SER A 68 22.76 3.32 7.23
C SER A 68 22.47 2.66 5.86
N ARG A 69 21.37 1.90 5.75
CA ARG A 69 20.90 1.24 4.52
C ARG A 69 20.70 2.24 3.38
N GLU A 70 21.12 1.85 2.19
CA GLU A 70 20.98 2.66 0.96
C GLU A 70 19.88 2.14 0.02
N LYS A 71 19.29 0.98 0.33
CA LYS A 71 18.18 0.39 -0.42
C LYS A 71 16.88 0.41 0.40
N ILE A 72 15.75 0.60 -0.30
CA ILE A 72 14.42 0.71 0.30
C ILE A 72 13.95 -0.63 0.90
N ASP A 73 14.17 -1.74 0.21
CA ASP A 73 13.83 -3.09 0.67
C ASP A 73 14.50 -3.41 2.01
N LEU A 74 15.81 -3.22 2.11
CA LEU A 74 16.57 -3.48 3.33
C LEU A 74 16.17 -2.54 4.48
N LEU A 75 15.83 -1.29 4.16
CA LEU A 75 15.33 -0.34 5.16
C LEU A 75 13.99 -0.81 5.74
N LEU A 76 13.03 -1.17 4.87
CA LEU A 76 11.71 -1.64 5.28
C LEU A 76 11.81 -2.96 6.05
N GLN A 77 12.69 -3.86 5.61
CA GLN A 77 12.96 -5.12 6.29
C GLN A 77 13.43 -4.91 7.74
N ASP A 78 14.30 -3.94 7.98
CA ASP A 78 14.81 -3.61 9.32
C ASP A 78 13.74 -2.87 10.17
N ASN A 79 12.94 -1.99 9.56
CA ASN A 79 12.05 -1.08 10.29
C ASN A 79 10.66 -1.62 10.59
N ILE A 80 10.06 -2.40 9.69
CA ILE A 80 8.68 -2.89 9.84
C ILE A 80 8.48 -3.67 11.15
N PRO A 81 9.38 -4.60 11.55
CA PRO A 81 9.22 -5.33 12.81
C PRO A 81 9.15 -4.39 14.02
N GLN A 82 10.06 -3.42 14.10
CA GLN A 82 10.10 -2.45 15.19
C GLN A 82 8.89 -1.51 15.16
N PHE A 83 8.45 -1.10 13.97
CA PHE A 83 7.27 -0.26 13.80
C PHE A 83 6.02 -0.95 14.35
N ILE A 84 5.86 -2.25 14.04
CA ILE A 84 4.76 -3.09 14.51
C ILE A 84 4.80 -3.31 16.04
N GLU A 85 5.98 -3.49 16.62
CA GLU A 85 6.15 -3.70 18.06
C GLU A 85 5.93 -2.41 18.89
N ASN A 86 6.12 -1.24 18.29
CA ASN A 86 6.05 0.06 18.96
C ASN A 86 4.63 0.69 18.95
N GLY A 87 3.59 -0.06 19.27
CA GLY A 87 2.23 0.48 19.41
C GLY A 87 1.13 -0.57 19.51
N ASP A 88 -0.13 -0.12 19.43
CA ASP A 88 -1.27 -1.03 19.25
C ASP A 88 -1.15 -1.75 17.91
N ARG A 89 -1.17 -3.09 17.94
CA ARG A 89 -0.89 -3.94 16.79
C ARG A 89 -1.80 -3.59 15.60
N ILE A 90 -3.12 -3.53 15.83
CA ILE A 90 -4.10 -3.32 14.75
C ILE A 90 -3.91 -1.94 14.13
N LEU A 91 -3.65 -0.92 14.97
CA LEU A 91 -3.35 0.43 14.47
C LEU A 91 -2.10 0.45 13.59
N ARG A 92 -1.02 -0.22 14.01
CA ARG A 92 0.23 -0.27 13.23
C ARG A 92 0.05 -1.04 11.91
N GLU A 93 -0.73 -2.13 11.90
CA GLU A 93 -1.06 -2.82 10.66
C GLU A 93 -1.84 -1.89 9.71
N LEU A 94 -2.82 -1.16 10.24
CA LEU A 94 -3.64 -0.23 9.46
C LEU A 94 -2.80 0.93 8.89
N GLU A 95 -1.85 1.45 9.64
CA GLU A 95 -0.93 2.48 9.15
C GLU A 95 0.01 1.94 8.08
N LEU A 96 0.55 0.72 8.23
CA LEU A 96 1.34 0.08 7.19
C LEU A 96 0.54 -0.07 5.90
N LEU A 97 -0.70 -0.56 5.99
CA LEU A 97 -1.61 -0.65 4.84
C LEU A 97 -1.85 0.74 4.25
N GLY A 98 -2.14 1.74 5.09
CA GLY A 98 -2.37 3.13 4.67
C GLY A 98 -1.18 3.75 3.92
N ILE A 99 0.05 3.47 4.36
CA ILE A 99 1.28 3.89 3.67
C ILE A 99 1.36 3.22 2.31
N ALA A 100 1.18 1.90 2.24
CA ALA A 100 1.21 1.16 0.98
C ALA A 100 0.13 1.64 -0.01
N VAL A 101 -1.10 1.86 0.46
CA VAL A 101 -2.19 2.44 -0.33
C VAL A 101 -1.83 3.83 -0.82
N SER A 102 -1.29 4.69 0.05
CA SER A 102 -0.92 6.07 -0.33
C SER A 102 0.20 6.09 -1.37
N CYS A 103 1.19 5.20 -1.24
CA CYS A 103 2.22 5.00 -2.26
C CYS A 103 1.58 4.56 -3.59
N LEU A 104 0.75 3.51 -3.58
CA LEU A 104 0.12 2.99 -4.78
C LEU A 104 -0.74 4.04 -5.49
N GLN A 105 -1.57 4.77 -4.74
CA GLN A 105 -2.43 5.82 -5.28
C GLN A 105 -1.63 7.00 -5.83
N THR A 106 -0.54 7.39 -5.15
CA THR A 106 0.36 8.44 -5.65
C THR A 106 1.04 8.02 -6.95
N PHE A 107 1.47 6.77 -7.06
CA PHE A 107 1.99 6.22 -8.31
C PHE A 107 0.95 6.27 -9.42
N VAL A 108 -0.29 5.84 -9.13
CA VAL A 108 -1.38 5.86 -10.12
C VAL A 108 -1.70 7.27 -10.58
N GLN A 109 -1.78 8.21 -9.64
CA GLN A 109 -1.99 9.62 -9.93
C GLN A 109 -0.90 10.17 -10.86
N ASN A 110 0.37 9.87 -10.58
CA ASN A 110 1.49 10.39 -11.37
C ASN A 110 1.54 9.86 -12.80
N ASN A 111 0.98 8.67 -13.07
CA ASN A 111 1.15 7.98 -14.35
C ASN A 111 -0.12 7.91 -15.21
N TRP A 112 -1.32 7.90 -14.61
CA TRP A 112 -2.58 7.74 -15.36
C TRP A 112 -3.62 8.81 -15.08
N LEU A 113 -3.80 9.25 -13.83
CA LEU A 113 -4.94 10.12 -13.48
C LEU A 113 -4.61 11.62 -13.53
N GLY A 114 -3.39 12.00 -13.14
CA GLY A 114 -2.98 13.39 -12.96
C GLY A 114 -3.76 14.14 -11.86
N PRO A 115 -3.37 15.40 -11.57
CA PRO A 115 -2.10 16.02 -11.94
C PRO A 115 -0.93 15.34 -11.22
N ILE A 116 0.26 15.40 -11.82
CA ILE A 116 1.49 14.88 -11.19
C ILE A 116 1.67 15.56 -9.83
N ASN A 117 1.99 14.77 -8.80
CA ASN A 117 2.34 15.30 -7.49
C ASN A 117 3.73 15.97 -7.56
N THR A 118 3.74 17.23 -8.00
CA THR A 118 4.96 18.06 -8.07
C THR A 118 5.42 18.56 -6.71
N THR A 119 4.62 18.36 -5.66
CA THR A 119 4.91 18.81 -4.30
C THR A 119 5.62 17.76 -3.45
N ASP A 120 5.85 16.55 -3.96
CA ASP A 120 6.55 15.53 -3.19
C ASP A 120 8.06 15.83 -3.13
N THR A 121 8.50 16.13 -1.92
CA THR A 121 9.89 16.44 -1.58
C THR A 121 10.69 15.18 -1.20
N TYR A 122 10.06 14.00 -1.16
CA TYR A 122 10.63 12.74 -0.67
C TYR A 122 11.22 12.86 0.74
N GLU A 123 10.77 13.84 1.53
CA GLU A 123 11.34 14.11 2.86
C GLU A 123 11.11 12.96 3.84
N TRP A 124 10.13 12.12 3.54
CA TRP A 124 9.81 10.90 4.26
C TRP A 124 10.80 9.75 4.04
N LEU A 125 11.77 9.85 3.12
CA LEU A 125 12.86 8.89 2.99
C LEU A 125 14.06 9.23 3.90
N SER A 126 14.77 8.19 4.36
CA SER A 126 16.03 8.35 5.11
C SER A 126 17.08 9.13 4.30
N SER A 127 17.95 9.87 4.99
CA SER A 127 19.00 10.69 4.36
C SER A 127 19.89 9.89 3.40
N ASN A 128 20.21 8.64 3.75
CA ASN A 128 21.06 7.76 2.95
C ASN A 128 20.38 7.41 1.62
N ILE A 129 19.09 7.09 1.64
CA ILE A 129 18.32 6.81 0.43
C ILE A 129 18.14 8.10 -0.40
N LYS A 130 17.87 9.24 0.25
CA LYS A 130 17.78 10.54 -0.44
C LYS A 130 19.07 10.88 -1.18
N GLU A 131 20.23 10.61 -0.57
CA GLU A 131 21.52 10.79 -1.23
C GLU A 131 21.71 9.79 -2.37
N LYS A 132 21.44 8.51 -2.13
CA LYS A 132 21.56 7.45 -3.15
C LYS A 132 20.64 7.72 -4.34
N ARG A 133 19.46 8.31 -4.15
CA ARG A 133 18.54 8.69 -5.23
C ARG A 133 19.12 9.67 -6.24
N LYS A 134 20.13 10.45 -5.87
CA LYS A 134 20.84 11.34 -6.80
C LYS A 134 21.73 10.57 -7.79
N ASP A 135 22.07 9.32 -7.47
CA ASP A 135 22.78 8.40 -8.34
C ASP A 135 21.82 7.78 -9.36
N HIS A 136 22.18 7.84 -10.64
CA HIS A 136 21.43 7.20 -11.73
C HIS A 136 21.16 5.70 -11.52
N THR A 137 22.04 4.99 -10.79
CA THR A 137 21.89 3.55 -10.53
C THR A 137 20.77 3.23 -9.55
N PHE A 138 20.33 4.19 -8.73
CA PHE A 138 19.28 3.96 -7.74
C PHE A 138 17.98 3.56 -8.42
N ARG A 139 17.56 4.33 -9.42
CA ARG A 139 16.33 4.03 -10.17
C ARG A 139 16.45 2.69 -10.89
N THR A 140 17.55 2.45 -11.59
CA THR A 140 17.80 1.18 -12.29
C THR A 140 17.77 -0.02 -11.35
N SER A 141 18.25 0.14 -10.11
CA SER A 141 18.20 -0.94 -9.12
C SER A 141 16.75 -1.29 -8.74
N ILE A 142 15.89 -0.28 -8.55
CA ILE A 142 14.46 -0.49 -8.26
C ILE A 142 13.75 -1.10 -9.48
N GLU A 143 14.03 -0.61 -10.68
CA GLU A 143 13.47 -1.18 -11.92
C GLU A 143 13.86 -2.65 -12.05
N THR A 144 15.13 -2.99 -11.81
CA THR A 144 15.64 -4.38 -11.86
C THR A 144 14.95 -5.26 -10.81
N ASP A 145 14.77 -4.76 -9.59
CA ASP A 145 14.09 -5.51 -8.52
C ASP A 145 12.58 -5.71 -8.81
N LEU A 146 12.01 -4.91 -9.71
CA LEU A 146 10.65 -5.04 -10.21
C LEU A 146 10.55 -5.91 -11.48
N TYR A 147 11.65 -6.35 -12.07
CA TYR A 147 11.61 -7.29 -13.19
C TYR A 147 11.00 -8.61 -12.75
N VAL A 148 10.18 -9.19 -13.61
CA VAL A 148 9.54 -10.48 -13.35
C VAL A 148 9.38 -11.24 -14.65
N ASP A 149 9.65 -12.53 -14.62
CA ASP A 149 9.62 -13.41 -15.81
C ASP A 149 10.51 -12.94 -16.98
N GLY A 150 11.52 -12.11 -16.70
CA GLY A 150 12.40 -11.52 -17.72
C GLY A 150 11.86 -10.23 -18.34
N GLU A 151 10.69 -9.77 -17.92
CA GLU A 151 10.06 -8.55 -18.42
C GLU A 151 10.55 -7.31 -17.68
N GLU A 152 10.96 -6.31 -18.45
CA GLU A 152 11.44 -5.03 -17.94
C GLU A 152 10.28 -4.08 -17.61
N ILE A 153 10.58 -3.07 -16.80
CA ILE A 153 9.64 -2.00 -16.44
C ILE A 153 9.72 -0.87 -17.47
N TYR A 154 8.56 -0.35 -17.84
CA TYR A 154 8.42 0.84 -18.66
C TYR A 154 9.12 2.05 -18.01
N SER A 155 10.28 2.39 -18.57
CA SER A 155 11.21 3.38 -18.02
C SER A 155 10.65 4.80 -17.85
N ARG A 156 9.51 5.14 -18.47
CA ARG A 156 8.90 6.47 -18.35
C ARG A 156 7.96 6.62 -17.14
N CYS A 157 7.79 5.58 -16.33
CA CYS A 157 6.99 5.69 -15.11
C CYS A 157 7.57 6.72 -14.14
N ILE A 158 6.73 7.64 -13.66
CA ILE A 158 7.10 8.67 -12.69
C ILE A 158 6.88 8.13 -11.28
N GLY A 159 7.90 8.24 -10.42
CA GLY A 159 7.84 7.82 -9.01
C GLY A 159 7.78 6.31 -8.81
N ILE A 160 8.61 5.54 -9.52
CA ILE A 160 8.63 4.07 -9.43
C ILE A 160 8.86 3.57 -7.99
N GLU A 161 9.51 4.39 -7.16
CA GLU A 161 9.75 4.16 -5.73
C GLU A 161 8.44 3.93 -4.96
N TYR A 162 7.36 4.62 -5.30
CA TYR A 162 6.07 4.42 -4.62
C TYR A 162 5.50 3.03 -4.90
N LEU A 163 5.51 2.58 -6.16
CA LEU A 163 5.04 1.23 -6.49
C LEU A 163 5.91 0.18 -5.79
N TYR A 164 7.23 0.39 -5.79
CA TYR A 164 8.17 -0.52 -5.15
C TYR A 164 7.91 -0.65 -3.64
N ILE A 165 7.73 0.46 -2.92
CA ILE A 165 7.39 0.47 -1.50
C ILE A 165 6.06 -0.24 -1.25
N ALA A 166 5.02 0.08 -2.02
CA ALA A 166 3.72 -0.54 -1.89
C ALA A 166 3.81 -2.07 -2.08
N ARG A 167 4.55 -2.52 -3.10
CA ARG A 167 4.76 -3.95 -3.37
C ARG A 167 5.52 -4.63 -2.24
N ILE A 168 6.60 -4.05 -1.72
CA ILE A 168 7.36 -4.63 -0.60
C ILE A 168 6.44 -4.81 0.62
N ILE A 169 5.69 -3.76 1.01
CA ILE A 169 4.79 -3.83 2.16
C ILE A 169 3.70 -4.88 1.96
N LEU A 170 3.03 -4.87 0.80
CA LEU A 170 1.85 -5.71 0.52
C LEU A 170 2.20 -7.15 0.18
N LEU A 171 3.34 -7.43 -0.43
CA LEU A 171 3.73 -8.76 -0.91
C LEU A 171 4.75 -9.42 0.02
N GLU A 172 5.85 -8.76 0.30
CA GLU A 172 7.00 -9.32 1.02
C GLU A 172 6.77 -9.29 2.54
N HIS A 173 6.08 -8.25 3.03
CA HIS A 173 5.72 -8.08 4.44
C HIS A 173 4.24 -8.35 4.75
N ARG A 174 3.52 -9.05 3.86
CA ARG A 174 2.07 -9.34 4.00
C ARG A 174 1.67 -9.95 5.35
N GLU A 175 2.54 -10.75 5.96
CA GLU A 175 2.27 -11.38 7.27
C GLU A 175 2.16 -10.34 8.40
N CYS A 176 2.70 -9.12 8.20
CA CYS A 176 2.60 -8.01 9.15
C CYS A 176 1.24 -7.28 9.09
N ILE A 177 0.44 -7.49 8.04
CA ILE A 177 -0.86 -6.82 7.84
C ILE A 177 -2.00 -7.82 7.65
N ARG A 178 -1.75 -9.11 7.92
CA ARG A 178 -2.67 -10.20 7.59
C ARG A 178 -3.95 -10.21 8.44
N SER A 179 -3.99 -9.45 9.53
CA SER A 179 -5.22 -9.33 10.35
C SER A 179 -6.28 -8.43 9.71
N LEU A 180 -5.87 -7.61 8.74
CA LEU A 180 -6.73 -6.72 7.97
C LEU A 180 -7.50 -7.52 6.90
N GLN A 181 -8.74 -7.17 6.59
CA GLN A 181 -9.51 -7.96 5.61
C GLN A 181 -9.19 -7.56 4.17
N THR A 182 -8.74 -6.32 3.97
CA THR A 182 -8.59 -5.73 2.63
C THR A 182 -7.18 -5.82 2.06
N TRP A 183 -6.19 -6.31 2.82
CA TRP A 183 -4.78 -6.30 2.39
C TRP A 183 -4.56 -7.05 1.08
N SER A 184 -5.20 -8.21 0.89
CA SER A 184 -5.03 -9.05 -0.30
C SER A 184 -5.67 -8.42 -1.54
N TRP A 185 -6.72 -7.61 -1.35
CA TRP A 185 -7.33 -6.82 -2.43
C TRP A 185 -6.40 -5.67 -2.84
N TRP A 186 -5.79 -4.98 -1.88
CA TRP A 186 -4.78 -3.97 -2.19
C TRP A 186 -3.54 -4.56 -2.85
N LEU A 187 -3.10 -5.75 -2.44
CA LEU A 187 -2.04 -6.47 -3.12
C LEU A 187 -2.45 -6.82 -4.56
N MET A 188 -3.68 -7.31 -4.79
CA MET A 188 -4.18 -7.58 -6.14
C MET A 188 -4.15 -6.33 -7.03
N ARG A 189 -4.57 -5.16 -6.51
CA ARG A 189 -4.46 -3.87 -7.22
C ARG A 189 -3.00 -3.47 -7.48
N CYS A 190 -2.12 -3.67 -6.51
CA CYS A 190 -0.69 -3.39 -6.65
C CYS A 190 -0.06 -4.23 -7.77
N LEU A 191 -0.36 -5.53 -7.79
CA LEU A 191 0.10 -6.47 -8.81
C LEU A 191 -0.50 -6.18 -10.19
N ALA A 192 -1.76 -5.76 -10.26
CA ALA A 192 -2.39 -5.30 -11.49
C ALA A 192 -1.66 -4.10 -12.10
N ILE A 193 -1.30 -3.13 -11.27
CA ILE A 193 -0.55 -1.94 -11.69
C ILE A 193 0.86 -2.32 -12.10
N HIS A 194 1.51 -3.24 -11.38
CA HIS A 194 2.80 -3.80 -11.77
C HIS A 194 2.71 -4.48 -13.14
N GLN A 195 1.65 -5.26 -13.40
CA GLN A 195 1.40 -5.88 -14.70
C GLN A 195 1.20 -4.88 -15.84
N CYS A 196 0.66 -3.68 -15.56
CA CYS A 196 0.44 -2.63 -16.56
C CYS A 196 1.72 -1.94 -17.02
N ILE A 197 2.77 -1.98 -16.20
CA ILE A 197 4.02 -1.26 -16.49
C ILE A 197 5.14 -2.18 -16.94
N LEU A 198 4.92 -3.50 -17.00
CA LEU A 198 5.86 -4.42 -17.62
C LEU A 198 5.74 -4.35 -19.14
N ASP A 199 6.84 -4.62 -19.83
CA ASP A 199 6.88 -4.65 -21.30
C ASP A 199 5.95 -5.74 -21.87
N ASP A 200 5.85 -6.90 -21.23
CA ASP A 200 4.87 -7.96 -21.54
C ASP A 200 4.21 -8.57 -20.27
N LYS A 201 3.22 -9.43 -20.49
CA LYS A 201 2.42 -10.07 -19.44
C LYS A 201 3.19 -11.18 -18.73
N SER A 202 3.68 -10.87 -17.53
CA SER A 202 4.16 -11.84 -16.53
C SER A 202 3.14 -12.93 -16.15
N PRO A 203 3.41 -14.22 -16.46
CA PRO A 203 2.61 -15.34 -15.96
C PRO A 203 2.67 -15.48 -14.43
N THR A 204 3.77 -15.11 -13.78
CA THR A 204 3.96 -15.18 -12.33
C THR A 204 3.02 -14.22 -11.59
N ILE A 205 2.94 -12.95 -12.03
CA ILE A 205 2.00 -11.98 -11.46
C ILE A 205 0.57 -12.46 -11.67
N LYS A 206 0.22 -12.91 -12.89
CA LYS A 206 -1.10 -13.46 -13.21
C LYS A 206 -1.50 -14.60 -12.25
N ALA A 207 -0.63 -15.59 -12.07
CA ALA A 207 -0.92 -16.73 -11.20
C ALA A 207 -1.18 -16.28 -9.75
N THR A 208 -0.40 -15.30 -9.28
CA THR A 208 -0.56 -14.71 -7.94
C THR A 208 -1.89 -13.97 -7.83
N CYS A 209 -2.28 -13.17 -8.82
CA CYS A 209 -3.58 -12.49 -8.83
C CYS A 209 -4.76 -13.46 -8.81
N ILE A 210 -4.69 -14.57 -9.55
CA ILE A 210 -5.74 -15.62 -9.53
C ILE A 210 -5.87 -16.25 -8.14
N GLN A 211 -4.74 -16.57 -7.50
CA GLN A 211 -4.76 -17.07 -6.12
C GLN A 211 -5.39 -16.07 -5.16
N LEU A 212 -5.03 -14.79 -5.26
CA LEU A 212 -5.61 -13.73 -4.43
C LEU A 212 -7.12 -13.56 -4.67
N MET A 213 -7.58 -13.65 -5.92
CA MET A 213 -9.01 -13.62 -6.26
C MET A 213 -9.76 -14.80 -5.61
N ASP A 214 -9.19 -16.00 -5.68
CA ASP A 214 -9.77 -17.20 -5.07
C ASP A 214 -9.81 -17.13 -3.54
N GLU A 215 -8.81 -16.50 -2.91
CA GLU A 215 -8.78 -16.25 -1.47
C GLU A 215 -9.80 -15.17 -1.07
N LEU A 216 -9.79 -14.02 -1.75
CA LEU A 216 -10.69 -12.90 -1.49
C LEU A 216 -12.15 -13.30 -1.62
N SER A 217 -12.52 -14.06 -2.64
CA SER A 217 -13.90 -14.53 -2.85
C SER A 217 -14.48 -15.32 -1.66
N LYS A 218 -13.61 -15.80 -0.75
CA LYS A 218 -13.96 -16.56 0.45
C LYS A 218 -13.77 -15.76 1.75
N THR A 219 -13.35 -14.50 1.69
CA THR A 219 -13.09 -13.67 2.87
C THR A 219 -14.42 -13.20 3.49
N GLU A 220 -14.71 -13.70 4.69
CA GLU A 220 -15.88 -13.30 5.47
C GLU A 220 -15.52 -12.24 6.53
N PRO A 221 -16.41 -11.25 6.79
CA PRO A 221 -17.64 -10.94 6.06
C PRO A 221 -17.44 -10.11 4.78
N LEU A 222 -16.20 -9.71 4.44
CA LEU A 222 -15.92 -8.73 3.39
C LEU A 222 -16.67 -8.97 2.07
N LEU A 223 -16.62 -10.21 1.54
CA LEU A 223 -17.22 -10.55 0.24
C LEU A 223 -18.42 -11.49 0.31
N THR A 224 -18.85 -11.86 1.52
CA THR A 224 -19.99 -12.78 1.74
C THR A 224 -21.20 -12.11 2.40
N ASP A 225 -21.03 -10.93 3.01
CA ASP A 225 -22.12 -10.19 3.64
C ASP A 225 -22.84 -9.28 2.63
N ASP A 226 -24.16 -9.44 2.50
CA ASP A 226 -25.01 -8.65 1.61
C ASP A 226 -24.98 -7.14 1.92
N SER A 227 -24.61 -6.74 3.14
CA SER A 227 -24.38 -5.32 3.48
C SER A 227 -23.19 -4.70 2.73
N ASN A 228 -22.25 -5.53 2.25
CA ASN A 228 -21.09 -5.14 1.45
C ASN A 228 -21.35 -5.24 -0.07
N ARG A 229 -22.61 -5.23 -0.51
CA ARG A 229 -22.98 -5.42 -1.92
C ARG A 229 -22.19 -4.55 -2.91
N ASP A 230 -21.95 -3.28 -2.59
CA ASP A 230 -21.17 -2.38 -3.45
C ASP A 230 -19.72 -2.86 -3.62
N LEU A 231 -19.11 -3.33 -2.52
CA LEU A 231 -17.77 -3.92 -2.54
C LEU A 231 -17.76 -5.22 -3.33
N ILE A 232 -18.75 -6.09 -3.14
CA ILE A 232 -18.87 -7.34 -3.92
C ILE A 232 -18.95 -7.04 -5.42
N ILE A 233 -19.73 -6.04 -5.83
CA ILE A 233 -19.80 -5.61 -7.23
C ILE A 233 -18.45 -5.09 -7.70
N GLN A 234 -17.81 -4.21 -6.93
CA GLN A 234 -16.50 -3.64 -7.26
C GLN A 234 -15.43 -4.73 -7.41
N PHE A 235 -15.39 -5.70 -6.48
CA PHE A 235 -14.49 -6.85 -6.54
C PHE A 235 -14.68 -7.63 -7.83
N ASN A 236 -15.92 -7.99 -8.17
CA ASN A 236 -16.20 -8.78 -9.37
C ASN A 236 -15.83 -8.03 -10.66
N LEU A 237 -16.02 -6.70 -10.70
CA LEU A 237 -15.60 -5.87 -11.83
C LEU A 237 -14.07 -5.86 -11.97
N GLU A 238 -13.34 -5.67 -10.87
CA GLU A 238 -11.88 -5.68 -10.87
C GLU A 238 -11.33 -7.08 -11.22
N ALA A 239 -11.87 -8.13 -10.61
CA ALA A 239 -11.50 -9.52 -10.87
C ALA A 239 -11.75 -9.91 -12.34
N GLY A 240 -12.89 -9.50 -12.90
CA GLY A 240 -13.21 -9.70 -14.32
C GLY A 240 -12.24 -8.97 -15.24
N TYR A 241 -11.92 -7.72 -14.93
CA TYR A 241 -10.94 -6.94 -15.69
C TYR A 241 -9.53 -7.58 -15.66
N LEU A 242 -9.07 -8.01 -14.49
CA LEU A 242 -7.77 -8.66 -14.33
C LEU A 242 -7.71 -10.03 -15.00
N SER A 243 -8.81 -10.79 -14.94
CA SER A 243 -8.93 -12.05 -15.68
C SER A 243 -8.95 -11.84 -17.20
N GLY A 244 -9.32 -10.64 -17.66
CA GLY A 244 -9.33 -10.23 -19.06
C GLY A 244 -8.00 -9.63 -19.56
N MET A 245 -7.22 -8.98 -18.68
CA MET A 245 -5.85 -8.48 -18.95
C MET A 245 -4.81 -9.60 -19.23
N VAL A 246 -5.30 -10.82 -19.32
CA VAL A 246 -4.61 -12.10 -19.23
C VAL A 246 -4.66 -12.87 -20.57
N LEU A 247 -5.35 -12.31 -21.57
CA LEU A 247 -5.37 -12.74 -22.97
C LEU A 247 -4.68 -11.72 -23.87
#